data_AF-A0A6A4GM99-F1
#
_entry.id   AF-A0A6A4GM99-F1
#
_cell.length_a   1.000
_cell.length_b   1.000
_cell.length_c   1.000
_cell.angle_alpha   90.00
_cell.angle_beta   90.00
_cell.angle_gamma   90.00
#
_symmetry.space_group_name_H-M   'P 1'
#
loop_
_entity.id
_entity.type
_entity.pdbx_description
1 polymer ?
#
loop_
_entity_poly.entity_id
_entity_poly.type
_entity_poly.pdbx_seq_one_letter_code
_entity_poly.pdbx_strand_id
1 'polypeptide(L)'
;DIADYTAEIYRLQCLITLMQHKRDRLVVHLRDYSALVSPIRRVPNEVLCVIFGHYCRSYKTARAPVKLVSICSHWRSVVTSTPSLW
;
A
#
# COMPACT_ATOMS: atom_id res chain seq x y z
N ASP A 1 -42.69 -15.63 -26.05
CA ASP A 1 -42.44 -14.19 -25.89
C ASP A 1 -40.94 -13.95 -25.79
N ILE A 2 -40.28 -13.55 -26.87
CA ILE A 2 -38.80 -13.38 -26.92
C ILE A 2 -38.38 -12.04 -26.28
N ALA A 3 -39.27 -11.05 -26.30
CA ALA A 3 -39.05 -9.73 -25.74
C ALA A 3 -38.88 -9.80 -24.21
N ASP A 4 -39.72 -10.59 -23.53
CA ASP A 4 -39.64 -10.78 -22.08
C ASP A 4 -38.31 -11.39 -21.63
N TYR A 5 -37.84 -12.44 -22.32
CA TYR A 5 -36.53 -13.04 -22.03
C TYR A 5 -35.38 -12.07 -22.30
N THR A 6 -35.49 -11.22 -23.33
CA THR A 6 -34.48 -10.20 -23.64
C THR A 6 -34.42 -9.14 -22.54
N ALA A 7 -35.57 -8.68 -22.05
CA ALA A 7 -35.65 -7.75 -20.93
C ALA A 7 -35.06 -8.33 -19.64
N GLU A 8 -35.33 -9.61 -19.37
CA GLU A 8 -34.80 -10.29 -18.19
C GLU A 8 -33.28 -10.51 -18.27
N ILE A 9 -32.74 -10.86 -19.44
CA ILE A 9 -31.30 -10.94 -19.66
C ILE A 9 -30.65 -9.58 -19.39
N TYR A 10 -31.22 -8.49 -19.91
CA TYR A 10 -30.70 -7.14 -19.68
C TYR A 10 -30.70 -6.78 -18.19
N ARG A 11 -31.80 -7.07 -17.48
CA ARG A 11 -31.91 -6.85 -16.04
C ARG A 11 -30.83 -7.59 -15.25
N LEU A 12 -30.61 -8.87 -15.57
CA LEU A 12 -29.59 -9.70 -14.91
C LEU A 12 -28.17 -9.19 -15.23
N GLN A 13 -27.90 -8.78 -16.46
CA GLN A 13 -26.62 -8.17 -16.84
C GLN A 13 -26.35 -6.88 -16.06
N CYS A 14 -27.35 -5.99 -15.94
CA CYS A 14 -27.24 -4.78 -15.10
C CYS A 14 -26.91 -5.13 -13.64
N LEU A 15 -27.55 -6.17 -13.09
CA LEU A 15 -27.30 -6.60 -11.72
C LEU A 15 -25.89 -7.15 -11.53
N ILE A 16 -25.39 -7.95 -12.49
CA ILE A 16 -24.02 -8.47 -12.49
C ILE A 16 -23.02 -7.31 -12.50
N THR A 17 -23.19 -6.35 -13.40
CA THR A 17 -22.32 -5.16 -13.50
C THR A 17 -22.30 -4.38 -12.20
N LEU A 18 -23.46 -4.17 -11.56
CA LEU A 18 -23.55 -3.51 -10.27
C LEU A 18 -22.76 -4.25 -9.17
N MET A 19 -22.89 -5.57 -9.11
CA MET A 19 -22.17 -6.38 -8.12
C MET A 19 -20.66 -6.40 -8.37
N GLN A 20 -20.23 -6.45 -9.64
CA GLN A 20 -18.82 -6.32 -10.01
C GLN A 20 -18.26 -4.98 -9.55
N HIS A 21 -18.95 -3.86 -9.80
CA HIS A 21 -18.53 -2.55 -9.32
C HIS A 21 -18.43 -2.47 -7.79
N LYS A 22 -19.39 -3.06 -7.05
CA LYS A 22 -19.33 -3.11 -5.59
C LYS A 22 -18.12 -3.90 -5.09
N ARG A 23 -17.85 -5.07 -5.69
CA ARG A 23 -16.67 -5.89 -5.39
C ARG A 23 -15.39 -5.10 -5.64
N ASP A 24 -15.26 -4.46 -6.79
CA ASP A 24 -14.03 -3.76 -7.18
C ASP A 24 -13.75 -2.59 -6.22
N ARG A 25 -14.79 -1.86 -5.80
CA ARG A 25 -14.67 -0.83 -4.75
C ARG A 25 -14.16 -1.40 -3.42
N LEU A 26 -14.67 -2.55 -2.99
CA LEU A 26 -14.21 -3.22 -1.77
C LEU A 26 -12.75 -3.68 -1.89
N VAL A 27 -12.35 -4.21 -3.04
CA VAL A 27 -10.95 -4.63 -3.29
C VAL A 27 -10.00 -3.44 -3.16
N VAL A 28 -10.36 -2.28 -3.72
CA VAL A 28 -9.58 -1.05 -3.57
C VAL A 28 -9.46 -0.65 -2.09
N HIS A 29 -10.57 -0.63 -1.35
CA HIS A 29 -10.55 -0.35 0.09
C HIS A 29 -9.66 -1.33 0.87
N LEU A 30 -9.77 -2.63 0.61
CA LEU A 30 -8.94 -3.63 1.27
C LEU A 30 -7.45 -3.44 1.00
N ARG A 31 -7.09 -3.01 -0.22
CA ARG A 31 -5.70 -2.66 -0.54
C ARG A 31 -5.21 -1.49 0.31
N ASP A 32 -6.02 -0.45 0.48
CA ASP A 32 -5.66 0.69 1.31
C ASP A 32 -5.51 0.29 2.79
N TYR A 33 -6.41 -0.55 3.30
CA TYR A 33 -6.32 -1.13 4.64
C TYR A 33 -5.10 -2.05 4.81
N SER A 34 -4.74 -2.83 3.79
CA SER A 34 -3.57 -3.72 3.84
C SER A 34 -2.27 -2.95 4.09
N ALA A 35 -2.17 -1.73 3.55
CA ALA A 35 -1.05 -0.86 3.82
C ALA A 35 -1.01 -0.44 5.30
N LEU A 36 -2.17 -0.20 5.95
CA LEU A 36 -2.26 0.19 7.36
C LEU A 36 -1.91 -0.95 8.32
N VAL A 37 -2.30 -2.19 7.99
CA VAL A 37 -1.98 -3.37 8.81
C VAL A 37 -0.62 -3.98 8.46
N SER A 38 0.11 -3.40 7.52
CA SER A 38 1.44 -3.88 7.11
C SER A 38 2.38 -3.96 8.31
N PRO A 39 3.11 -5.09 8.49
CA PRO A 39 4.02 -5.28 9.61
C PRO A 39 4.98 -4.12 9.80
N ILE A 40 5.43 -3.49 8.70
CA ILE A 40 6.44 -2.42 8.73
C ILE A 40 6.02 -1.16 9.50
N ARG A 41 4.72 -0.92 9.67
CA ARG A 41 4.21 0.20 10.51
C ARG A 41 4.16 -0.15 12.00
N ARG A 42 4.24 -1.43 12.33
CA ARG A 42 4.24 -1.95 13.71
C ARG A 42 5.66 -2.25 14.19
N VAL A 43 6.65 -2.10 13.31
CA VAL A 43 8.06 -2.28 13.66
C VAL A 43 8.51 -1.11 14.54
N PRO A 44 9.10 -1.37 15.71
CA PRO A 44 9.67 -0.31 16.55
C PRO A 44 10.75 0.47 15.81
N ASN A 45 10.93 1.75 16.17
CA ASN A 45 11.90 2.63 15.51
C ASN A 45 13.32 2.08 15.59
N GLU A 46 13.68 1.42 16.69
CA GLU A 46 15.00 0.83 16.93
C GLU A 46 15.32 -0.24 15.88
N VAL A 47 14.33 -1.08 15.56
CA VAL A 47 14.47 -2.13 14.54
C VAL A 47 14.56 -1.51 13.14
N LEU A 48 13.78 -0.47 12.85
CA LEU A 48 13.91 0.28 11.60
C LEU A 48 15.31 0.90 11.46
N CYS A 49 15.87 1.47 12.51
CA CYS A 49 17.22 2.03 12.51
C CYS A 49 18.28 0.97 12.19
N VAL A 50 18.16 -0.25 12.72
CA VAL A 50 19.08 -1.36 12.40
C VAL A 50 18.98 -1.73 10.92
N ILE A 51 17.76 -1.86 10.38
CA ILE A 51 17.51 -2.18 8.97
C ILE A 51 18.08 -1.08 8.06
N PHE A 52 17.79 0.18 8.36
CA PHE A 52 18.29 1.33 7.61
C PHE A 52 19.81 1.43 7.67
N GLY A 53 20.41 1.17 8.84
CA GLY A 53 21.86 1.14 9.00
C GLY A 53 22.51 0.06 8.14
N HIS A 54 21.90 -1.14 8.08
CA HIS A 54 22.36 -2.20 7.18
C HIS A 54 22.23 -1.79 5.71
N TYR A 55 21.09 -1.21 5.32
CA TYR A 55 20.85 -0.69 3.97
C TYR A 55 21.91 0.35 3.56
N CYS A 56 22.11 1.40 4.36
CA CYS A 56 23.08 2.45 4.04
C CYS A 56 24.51 1.90 3.91
N ARG A 57 24.90 0.95 4.76
CA ARG A 57 26.23 0.30 4.70
C ARG A 57 26.41 -0.59 3.48
N SER A 58 25.38 -1.34 3.09
CA SER A 58 25.45 -2.27 1.96
C SER A 58 25.47 -1.55 0.62
N TYR A 59 24.73 -0.45 0.49
CA TYR A 59 24.64 0.30 -0.77
C TYR A 59 25.68 1.43 -0.90
N LYS A 60 26.51 1.69 0.13
CA LYS A 60 27.65 2.66 0.18
C LYS A 60 27.49 3.92 -0.69
N THR A 61 26.29 4.46 -0.77
CA THR A 61 25.97 5.60 -1.61
C THR A 61 25.43 6.68 -0.71
N ALA A 62 25.92 7.91 -0.85
CA ALA A 62 25.41 9.08 -0.12
C ALA A 62 23.90 9.32 -0.37
N ARG A 63 23.31 8.63 -1.36
CA ARG A 63 21.88 8.68 -1.69
C ARG A 63 21.04 7.66 -0.92
N ALA A 64 21.63 6.72 -0.18
CA ALA A 64 20.87 5.70 0.54
C ALA A 64 19.92 6.31 1.60
N PRO A 65 20.36 7.25 2.47
CA PRO A 65 19.45 7.92 3.41
C PRO A 65 18.39 8.76 2.70
N VAL A 66 18.78 9.40 1.59
CA VAL A 66 17.89 10.21 0.74
C VAL A 66 16.74 9.36 0.15
N LYS A 67 17.03 8.13 -0.25
CA LYS A 67 15.99 7.19 -0.72
C LYS A 67 15.04 6.78 0.40
N LEU A 68 15.54 6.62 1.63
CA LEU A 68 14.71 6.21 2.77
C LEU A 68 13.72 7.33 3.16
N VAL A 69 14.16 8.59 3.19
CA VAL A 69 13.30 9.74 3.53
C VAL A 69 12.21 10.05 2.49
N SER A 70 12.35 9.54 1.26
CA SER A 70 11.34 9.73 0.20
C SER A 70 10.19 8.72 0.25
N ILE A 71 10.31 7.63 1.02
CA ILE A 71 9.33 6.53 1.02
C ILE A 71 8.03 6.91 1.73
N CYS A 72 8.10 7.39 2.98
CA CYS A 72 6.94 7.86 3.72
C CYS A 72 7.32 8.83 4.85
N SER A 73 6.32 9.50 5.43
CA SER A 73 6.51 10.45 6.54
C SER A 73 7.13 9.81 7.78
N HIS A 74 6.74 8.57 8.11
CA HIS A 74 7.28 7.85 9.25
C HIS A 74 8.77 7.53 9.08
N TRP A 75 9.17 6.98 7.92
CA TRP A 75 10.58 6.69 7.63
C TRP A 75 11.42 7.95 7.61
N ARG A 76 10.89 9.04 7.05
CA ARG A 76 11.55 10.35 7.11
C ARG A 76 11.83 10.76 8.55
N SER A 77 10.83 10.70 9.43
CA SER A 77 10.98 11.04 10.85
C SER A 77 12.04 10.19 11.54
N VAL A 78 12.07 8.88 11.28
CA VAL A 78 13.06 7.97 11.87
C VAL A 78 14.47 8.30 11.38
N VAL A 79 14.65 8.48 10.07
CA VAL A 79 15.96 8.76 9.47
C VAL A 79 16.50 10.13 9.89
N THR A 80 15.65 11.17 9.93
CA THR A 80 16.08 12.50 10.38
C THR A 80 16.44 12.55 11.85
N SER A 81 15.85 11.67 12.67
CA SER A 81 16.13 11.58 14.11
C SER A 81 17.33 10.68 14.43
N THR A 82 17.94 10.04 13.42
CA THR A 82 19.04 9.08 13.59
C THR A 82 20.28 9.53 12.81
N PRO A 83 21.14 10.40 13.39
CA PRO A 83 22.29 10.98 12.69
C PRO A 83 23.28 9.95 12.13
N SER A 84 23.41 8.78 12.76
CA SER A 84 24.33 7.72 12.34
C SER A 84 23.99 7.05 11.00
N LEU A 85 22.86 7.42 10.37
CA LEU A 85 22.44 6.88 9.08
C LEU A 85 22.98 7.68 7.89
N TRP A 86 23.42 8.93 8.11
CA TRP A 86 24.05 9.79 7.10
C TRP A 86 25.53 9.44 6.92
#